data_AF-A1CH76-F1
#
_entry.id   AF-A1CH76-F1
#
_cell.length_a   1.000
_cell.length_b   1.000
_cell.length_c   1.000
_cell.angle_alpha   90.00
_cell.angle_beta   90.00
_cell.angle_gamma   90.00
#
_symmetry.space_group_name_H-M   'P 1'
#
loop_
_entity.id
_entity.type
_entity.pdbx_description
1 polymer ?
#
loop_
_entity_poly.entity_id
_entity_poly.type
_entity_poly.pdbx_seq_one_letter_code
_entity_poly.pdbx_strand_id
1 'polypeptide(L)' 'MKIENDLRRQVLDDIKRLKETGSYRGRRHALGLPVRGQRTRTQISTAVKLNRMERRL' A
#
# COMPACT_ATOMS: atom_id res chain seq x y z
N MET A 1 14.33 18.83 -6.55
CA MET A 1 13.03 18.70 -5.83
C MET A 1 12.26 17.58 -6.52
N LYS A 2 11.88 16.50 -5.82
CA LYS A 2 11.09 15.43 -6.44
C LYS A 2 9.63 15.88 -6.51
N ILE A 3 9.03 15.89 -7.69
CA ILE A 3 7.68 16.39 -7.94
C ILE A 3 6.91 15.34 -8.75
N GLU A 4 5.58 15.33 -8.58
CA GLU A 4 4.64 14.51 -9.36
C GLU A 4 5.09 13.06 -9.54
N ASN A 5 5.56 12.69 -10.74
CA ASN A 5 5.87 11.32 -11.11
C ASN A 5 7.07 10.76 -10.37
N ASP A 6 8.06 11.59 -10.04
CA ASP A 6 9.24 11.14 -9.28
C ASP A 6 8.84 10.76 -7.85
N LEU A 7 7.92 11.53 -7.24
CA LEU A 7 7.39 11.23 -5.92
C LEU A 7 6.47 9.99 -5.96
N ARG A 8 5.65 9.86 -7.00
CA ARG A 8 4.79 8.68 -7.21
C ARG A 8 5.62 7.40 -7.33
N ARG A 9 6.67 7.42 -8.15
CA ARG A 9 7.61 6.29 -8.31
C ARG A 9 8.24 5.91 -6.98
N GLN A 10 8.74 6.90 -6.23
CA GLN A 10 9.34 6.65 -4.92
C GLN A 10 8.37 5.93 -3.96
N VAL A 11 7.11 6.36 -3.89
CA VAL A 11 6.12 5.71 -3.01
C VAL A 11 5.79 4.28 -3.48
N LEU A 12 5.73 4.04 -4.80
CA LEU A 12 5.53 2.70 -5.34
C LEU A 12 6.71 1.78 -5.01
N ASP A 13 7.94 2.28 -5.13
CA ASP A 13 9.16 1.55 -4.80
C ASP A 13 9.22 1.20 -3.31
N ASP A 14 8.80 2.12 -2.44
CA ASP A 14 8.69 1.86 -1.00
C ASP A 14 7.69 0.73 -0.69
N ILE A 15 6.53 0.71 -1.35
CA ILE A 15 5.53 -0.36 -1.19
C ILE A 15 6.05 -1.69 -1.74
N LYS A 16 6.74 -1.67 -2.88
CA LYS A 16 7.34 -2.85 -3.50
C LYS A 16 8.40 -3.46 -2.58
N ARG A 17 9.29 -2.64 -2.04
CA ARG A 17 10.30 -3.05 -1.05
C ARG A 17 9.67 -3.72 0.16
N LEU A 18 8.60 -3.15 0.72
CA LEU A 18 7.89 -3.75 1.86
C LEU A 18 7.36 -5.15 1.57
N LYS A 19 6.94 -5.44 0.33
CA LYS A 19 6.51 -6.77 -0.09
C LYS A 19 7.70 -7.71 -0.26
N GLU A 20 8.76 -7.28 -0.92
CA GLU A 20 9.97 -8.08 -1.16
C GLU A 20 10.64 -8.50 0.15
N THR A 21 10.69 -7.61 1.14
CA THR A 21 11.20 -7.91 2.49
C THR A 21 10.27 -8.84 3.30
N GLY A 22 9.06 -9.15 2.82
CA GLY A 22 8.11 -10.03 3.52
C GLY A 22 7.46 -9.41 4.76
N SER A 23 7.49 -8.07 4.89
CA SER A 23 6.94 -7.37 6.05
C SER A 23 5.41 -7.53 6.18
N TYR A 24 4.87 -7.38 7.38
CA TYR A 24 3.42 -7.38 7.61
C TYR A 24 2.72 -6.35 6.70
N ARG A 25 3.26 -5.13 6.63
CA ARG A 25 2.69 -4.06 5.79
C ARG A 25 2.67 -4.43 4.31
N GLY A 26 3.74 -5.03 3.81
CA GLY A 26 3.82 -5.52 2.43
C GLY A 26 2.73 -6.55 2.12
N ARG A 27 2.54 -7.53 3.02
CA ARG A 27 1.45 -8.52 2.90
C ARG A 27 0.08 -7.85 2.89
N ARG A 28 -0.15 -6.85 3.76
CA ARG A 28 -1.43 -6.11 3.80
C ARG A 28 -1.69 -5.32 2.52
N HIS A 29 -0.67 -4.69 1.93
CA HIS A 29 -0.77 -4.02 0.63
C HIS A 29 -1.08 -5.00 -0.51
N ALA A 30 -0.49 -6.21 -0.51
CA ALA A 30 -0.75 -7.23 -1.51
C ALA A 30 -2.17 -7.81 -1.41
N LEU A 31 -2.69 -7.96 -0.19
CA LEU A 31 -4.03 -8.50 0.08
C LEU A 31 -5.15 -7.44 0.01
N GLY A 32 -4.82 -6.17 -0.25
CA GLY A 32 -5.81 -5.08 -0.23
C GLY A 32 -6.38 -4.76 1.15
N LEU A 33 -5.72 -5.17 2.22
CA LEU A 33 -6.24 -4.98 3.58
C LEU A 33 -5.71 -3.69 4.21
N PRO A 34 -6.36 -3.17 5.26
CA PRO A 34 -5.85 -2.05 6.03
C PRO A 34 -4.46 -2.32 6.61
N VAL A 35 -3.55 -1.36 6.45
CA VAL A 35 -2.12 -1.51 6.76
C VAL A 35 -1.76 -0.97 8.15
N ARG A 36 -2.55 -0.04 8.69
CA ARG A 36 -2.28 0.70 9.94
C ARG A 36 -2.99 0.14 11.18
N GLY A 37 -3.21 -1.18 11.24
CA GLY A 37 -3.85 -1.82 12.40
C GLY A 37 -5.37 -1.58 12.53
N GLN A 38 -6.04 -1.15 11.46
CA GLN A 38 -7.49 -0.93 11.48
C GLN A 38 -8.23 -2.28 11.49
N ARG A 39 -9.39 -2.31 12.17
CA ARG A 39 -10.29 -3.47 12.23
C ARG A 39 -10.75 -3.89 10.83
N THR A 40 -10.81 -5.19 10.57
CA THR A 40 -11.24 -5.73 9.26
C THR A 40 -12.68 -6.24 9.22
N ARG A 41 -13.35 -6.35 10.37
CA ARG A 41 -14.66 -6.99 10.48
C ARG A 41 -15.82 -6.20 9.83
N THR A 42 -15.74 -4.88 9.75
CA THR A 42 -16.91 -4.07 9.34
C THR A 42 -16.65 -3.12 8.17
N GLN A 43 -15.74 -2.15 8.31
CA GLN A 43 -15.59 -1.07 7.33
C GLN A 43 -14.17 -1.07 6.79
N ILE A 44 -13.98 -1.70 5.63
CA ILE A 44 -12.69 -1.77 4.93
C ILE A 44 -12.77 -1.51 3.43
N SER A 45 -13.95 -1.16 2.89
CA SER A 45 -14.19 -1.03 1.45
C SER A 45 -13.17 -0.12 0.75
N THR A 46 -12.84 1.02 1.35
CA THR A 46 -11.84 1.95 0.82
C THR A 46 -10.44 1.35 0.77
N ALA A 47 -10.04 0.62 1.81
CA ALA A 47 -8.75 -0.05 1.86
C ALA A 47 -8.66 -1.14 0.78
N VAL A 48 -9.71 -1.95 0.63
CA VAL A 48 -9.80 -3.00 -0.40
C VAL A 48 -9.71 -2.41 -1.81
N LYS A 49 -10.34 -1.25 -2.05
CA LYS A 49 -10.31 -0.60 -3.36
C LYS A 49 -8.97 0.04 -3.70
N LEU A 50 -8.28 0.63 -2.72
CA LEU A 50 -7.14 1.53 -2.96
C LEU A 50 -5.78 0.96 -2.54
N ASN A 51 -5.73 0.06 -1.56
CA ASN A 51 -4.47 -0.58 -1.16
C ASN A 51 -4.15 -1.67 -2.18
N ARG A 52 -3.29 -1.34 -3.12
CA ARG A 52 -2.77 -2.28 -4.12
C ARG A 52 -1.28 -2.04 -4.29
N MET A 53 -0.59 -3.03 -4.85
CA MET A 53 0.85 -2.92 -5.10
C MET A 53 1.17 -1.76 -6.04
N GLU A 54 0.37 -1.61 -7.10
CA GLU A 54 0.45 -0.49 -8.05
C GLU A 54 -0.55 0.60 -7.69
N ARG A 55 -0.32 1.25 -6.54
CA ARG A 55 -1.24 2.26 -6.03
C ARG A 55 -1.39 3.42 -7.03
N ARG A 56 -2.63 3.82 -7.33
CA ARG A 56 -2.87 5.07 -8.06
C ARG A 56 -2.66 6.22 -7.08
N LEU A 57 -1.64 7.03 -7.33
CA LEU A 57 -1.27 8.24 -6.60
C LEU A 57 -1.39 9.44 -7.53
#